data_AF-A0A2W7HTF2-F1
#
_entry.id   AF-A0A2W7HTF2-F1
#
_cell.length_a   1.000
_cell.length_b   1.000
_cell.length_c   1.000
_cell.angle_alpha   90.00
_cell.angle_beta   90.00
_cell.angle_gamma   90.00
#
_symmetry.space_group_name_H-M   'P 1'
#
loop_
_entity.id
_entity.type
_entity.pdbx_description
1 polymer ?
#
loop_
_entity_poly.entity_id
_entity_poly.type
_entity_poly.pdbx_seq_one_letter_code
_entity_poly.pdbx_strand_id
1 'polypeptide(L)' 'MSVKAKLIIDEMEVNVLWFTFGFNQGADYNGRPSQKPVFVGLKLVIETRKDLNLADWSFTPNQKNN' A
#
# COMPACT_ATOMS: atom_id res chain seq x y z
N MET A 1 16.85 -15.40 -6.84
CA MET A 1 16.23 -15.37 -5.49
C MET A 1 14.85 -14.74 -5.64
N SER A 2 13.80 -15.35 -5.08
CA SER A 2 12.43 -14.81 -5.09
C SER A 2 12.08 -14.38 -3.68
N VAL A 3 11.63 -13.13 -3.51
CA VAL A 3 11.12 -12.60 -2.25
C VAL A 3 9.65 -12.95 -2.16
N LYS A 4 9.23 -13.58 -1.05
CA LYS A 4 7.82 -13.82 -0.75
C LYS A 4 7.29 -12.70 0.13
N ALA A 5 6.17 -12.10 -0.28
CA ALA A 5 5.48 -11.07 0.48
C ALA A 5 4.04 -11.51 0.76
N LYS A 6 3.54 -11.14 1.95
CA LYS A 6 2.17 -11.39 2.40
C LYS A 6 1.55 -10.10 2.90
N LEU A 7 0.29 -9.89 2.58
CA LEU A 7 -0.58 -8.87 3.16
C LEU A 7 -1.37 -9.51 4.30
N ILE A 8 -1.36 -8.88 5.47
CA ILE A 8 -2.23 -9.24 6.59
C ILE A 8 -3.31 -8.17 6.67
N ILE A 9 -4.57 -8.56 6.62
CA ILE A 9 -5.73 -7.66 6.74
C ILE A 9 -6.86 -8.41 7.42
N ASP A 10 -7.43 -7.85 8.49
CA ASP A 10 -8.51 -8.45 9.29
C ASP A 10 -8.15 -9.90 9.70
N GLU A 11 -6.91 -10.09 10.18
CA GLU A 11 -6.31 -11.39 10.56
C GLU A 11 -6.16 -12.42 9.41
N MET A 12 -6.50 -12.05 8.18
CA MET A 12 -6.33 -12.89 6.99
C MET A 12 -4.99 -12.63 6.30
N GLU A 13 -4.29 -13.70 5.94
CA GLU A 13 -3.08 -13.62 5.11
C GLU A 13 -3.39 -13.78 3.61
N VAL A 14 -2.89 -12.87 2.79
CA VAL A 14 -3.04 -12.91 1.32
C VAL A 14 -1.67 -12.82 0.66
N ASN A 15 -1.43 -13.66 -0.35
CA ASN A 15 -0.19 -13.61 -1.12
C ASN A 15 -0.12 -12.34 -1.98
N VAL A 16 1.03 -11.67 -1.92
CA VAL A 16 1.32 -10.49 -2.73
C VAL A 16 2.17 -10.91 -3.92
N LEU A 17 1.65 -10.66 -5.12
CA LEU A 17 2.32 -10.94 -6.39
C LEU A 17 3.27 -9.80 -6.76
N TRP A 18 2.88 -8.57 -6.45
CA TRP A 18 3.68 -7.37 -6.67
C TRP A 18 3.23 -6.25 -5.72
N PHE A 19 4.17 -5.40 -5.31
CA PHE A 19 3.84 -4.18 -4.59
C PHE A 19 4.83 -3.06 -4.88
N THR A 20 4.38 -1.83 -4.68
CA THR A 20 5.24 -0.66 -4.57
C THR A 20 4.66 0.33 -3.57
N PHE A 21 5.54 1.04 -2.89
CA PHE A 21 5.20 2.16 -2.05
C PHE A 21 6.29 3.22 -2.18
N GLY A 22 5.97 4.45 -1.82
CA GLY A 22 6.94 5.52 -1.90
C GLY A 22 6.63 6.69 -0.99
N PHE A 23 7.65 7.52 -0.82
CA PHE A 23 7.55 8.83 -0.21
C PHE A 23 8.07 9.85 -1.21
N ASN A 24 7.44 11.02 -1.25
CA ASN A 24 7.93 12.16 -2.00
C ASN A 24 8.35 13.25 -1.02
N GLN A 25 9.56 13.76 -1.19
CA GLN A 25 10.06 14.91 -0.47
C GLN A 25 10.64 15.90 -1.48
N GLY A 26 10.01 17.06 -1.60
CA GLY A 26 10.53 18.14 -2.43
C GLY A 26 11.90 18.62 -1.93
N ALA A 27 12.76 19.01 -2.87
CA ALA A 27 14.05 19.61 -2.61
C ALA A 27 14.08 21.07 -3.13
N ASP A 28 14.92 21.91 -2.54
CA ASP A 28 15.22 23.25 -3.03
C ASP A 28 16.20 23.22 -4.22
N TYR A 29 16.59 24.40 -4.71
CA TYR A 29 17.51 24.54 -5.85
C TYR A 29 18.93 23.97 -5.59
N ASN A 30 19.29 23.71 -4.33
CA ASN A 30 20.56 23.09 -3.94
C ASN A 30 20.42 21.59 -3.64
N GLY A 31 19.24 21.00 -3.90
CA GLY A 31 18.95 19.60 -3.59
C GLY A 31 18.72 19.33 -2.10
N ARG A 32 18.53 20.36 -1.27
CA ARG A 32 18.24 20.18 0.16
C ARG A 32 16.73 19.95 0.36
N PRO A 33 16.30 19.04 1.24
CA PRO A 33 14.89 18.86 1.56
C PRO A 33 14.21 20.18 1.93
N SER A 34 13.15 20.53 1.21
CA SER A 34 12.39 21.77 1.41
C SER A 34 10.97 21.54 1.94
N GLN A 35 10.53 20.29 1.98
CA GLN A 35 9.18 19.92 2.39
C GLN A 35 9.19 18.70 3.32
N LYS A 36 8.10 18.51 4.05
CA LYS A 36 7.88 17.28 4.82
C LYS A 36 7.66 16.11 3.83
N PRO A 37 8.24 14.92 4.08
CA PRO A 37 7.94 13.75 3.26
C PRO A 37 6.45 13.44 3.27
N VAL A 38 5.88 13.20 2.10
CA VAL A 38 4.49 12.79 1.93
C VAL A 38 4.48 11.36 1.43
N PHE A 39 3.72 10.50 2.12
CA PHE A 39 3.48 9.14 1.64
C PHE A 39 2.62 9.20 0.38
N VAL A 40 3.12 8.64 -0.73
CA VAL A 40 2.42 8.70 -2.03
C VAL A 40 1.47 7.52 -2.25
N GLY A 41 1.41 6.60 -1.29
CA GLY A 41 0.50 5.47 -1.32
C GLY A 41 1.19 4.12 -1.47
N LEU A 42 0.37 3.08 -1.31
CA LEU A 42 0.72 1.67 -1.49
C LEU A 42 -0.09 1.14 -2.67
N LYS A 43 0.58 0.52 -3.63
CA LYS A 43 -0.08 -0.21 -4.73
C LYS A 43 0.27 -1.69 -4.61
N LEU A 44 -0.73 -2.54 -4.72
CA LEU A 44 -0.62 -3.99 -4.51
C LEU A 44 -1.25 -4.72 -5.70
N VAL A 45 -0.64 -5.84 -6.07
CA VAL A 45 -1.28 -6.90 -6.85
C VAL A 45 -1.26 -8.14 -5.95
N ILE A 46 -2.43 -8.66 -5.64
CA ILE A 46 -2.62 -9.79 -4.74
C ILE A 46 -3.34 -10.93 -5.45
N GLU A 47 -3.21 -12.13 -4.92
CA GLU A 47 -4.03 -13.26 -5.38
C GLU A 47 -5.51 -13.05 -5.01
N THR A 48 -6.40 -13.33 -5.96
CA THR A 48 -7.85 -13.25 -5.73
C THR A 48 -8.29 -14.33 -4.76
N ARG A 49 -9.17 -13.98 -3.82
CA ARG A 49 -9.78 -14.92 -2.87
C ARG A 49 -11.29 -14.70 -2.80
N LYS A 50 -12.05 -15.77 -2.54
CA LYS A 50 -13.52 -15.69 -2.44
C LYS A 50 -13.99 -14.99 -1.17
N ASP A 51 -13.22 -15.10 -0.10
CA ASP A 51 -13.47 -14.53 1.22
C ASP A 51 -12.88 -13.13 1.41
N LEU A 52 -12.27 -12.56 0.38
CA LEU A 52 -11.70 -11.22 0.41
C LEU A 52 -12.54 -10.26 -0.46
N ASN A 53 -13.28 -9.34 0.18
CA ASN A 53 -14.02 -8.29 -0.54
C ASN A 53 -13.38 -6.90 -0.33
N LEU A 54 -12.40 -6.58 -1.18
CA LEU A 54 -11.78 -5.24 -1.21
C LEU A 54 -12.64 -4.19 -1.92
N ALA A 55 -13.61 -4.60 -2.75
CA ALA A 55 -14.46 -3.69 -3.49
C ALA A 55 -15.38 -2.93 -2.52
N ASP A 56 -16.08 -3.66 -1.64
CA ASP A 56 -16.93 -3.06 -0.61
C ASP A 56 -16.14 -2.10 0.30
N TRP A 57 -14.91 -2.47 0.66
CA TRP A 57 -14.05 -1.60 1.45
C TRP A 57 -13.70 -0.30 0.70
N SER A 58 -13.42 -0.38 -0.61
CA SER A 58 -13.08 0.79 -1.43
C SER A 58 -14.23 1.79 -1.60
N PHE A 59 -15.48 1.31 -1.53
CA PHE A 59 -16.66 2.15 -1.65
C PHE A 59 -17.17 2.69 -0.31
N THR A 60 -16.66 2.19 0.82
CA THR A 60 -17.12 2.61 2.15
C THR A 60 -16.23 3.74 2.68
N PRO A 61 -16.68 5.01 2.65
CA PRO A 61 -15.88 6.11 3.13
C PRO A 61 -15.59 5.95 4.63
N ASN A 62 -14.33 6.23 5.02
CA ASN A 62 -13.83 6.19 6.40
C ASN A 62 -13.72 4.81 7.07
N GLN A 63 -13.95 3.71 6.36
CA GLN A 63 -13.69 2.38 6.90
C GLN A 63 -12.18 2.10 6.99
N LYS A 64 -11.71 1.66 8.16
CA LYS A 64 -10.32 1.27 8.41
C LYS A 64 -10.28 -0.22 8.76
N ASN A 65 -9.50 -0.99 8.02
CA ASN A 65 -9.21 -2.39 8.31
C ASN A 65 -7.78 -2.48 8.84
N ASN A 66 -7.56 -3.34 9.84
CA ASN A 66 -6.29 -3.47 10.57
C ASN A 66 -5.53 -4.73 10.13
#